data_AF-A0A9W6DMS9-F1
#
_entry.id   AF-A0A9W6DMS9-F1
#
_cell.length_a   1.000
_cell.length_b   1.000
_cell.length_c   1.000
_cell.angle_alpha   90.00
_cell.angle_beta   90.00
_cell.angle_gamma   90.00
#
_symmetry.space_group_name_H-M   'P 1'
#
loop_
_entity.id
_entity.type
_entity.pdbx_description
1 polymer ?
#
loop_
_entity_poly.entity_id
_entity_poly.type
_entity_poly.pdbx_seq_one_letter_code
_entity_poly.pdbx_strand_id
1 'polypeptide(L)'
;MGAFTTIQSNGLSAPPYVLCWIAIVISAFLSDRVNMRGPFIVGGALVAAIGYIVLATQTTVAVRYFGLFLATQVFVSVALILTWVGNTHATDSKRAGAFAILATGGQCGPILGTNVFPDSDKPYYRKGMWISCGACLIVVVMGCWQMYLLGRANRHLDREYEQNGGDLSGNQSEGKRNEADKPFRYIL
;
A
#
# COMPACT_ATOMS: atom_id res chain seq x y z
N MET A 1 9.56 18.19 24.88
CA MET A 1 9.76 19.23 23.84
C MET A 1 8.95 20.45 24.26
N GLY A 2 9.60 21.57 24.56
CA GLY A 2 8.94 22.80 25.00
C GLY A 2 9.21 24.00 24.08
N ALA A 3 9.44 23.76 22.78
CA ALA A 3 9.83 24.83 21.85
C ALA A 3 8.78 25.18 20.77
N PHE A 4 7.74 24.35 20.61
CA PHE A 4 6.66 24.59 19.65
C PHE A 4 5.31 24.39 20.33
N THR A 5 4.40 25.33 20.12
CA THR A 5 3.01 25.20 20.55
C THR A 5 2.29 24.11 19.74
N THR A 6 1.20 23.56 20.26
CA THR A 6 0.37 22.58 19.53
C THR A 6 -0.07 23.11 18.16
N ILE A 7 -0.36 24.41 18.07
CA ILE A 7 -0.76 25.08 16.82
C ILE A 7 0.40 25.07 15.81
N GLN A 8 1.62 25.39 16.24
CA GLN A 8 2.80 25.38 15.37
C GLN A 8 3.14 23.95 14.90
N SER A 9 3.04 22.95 15.78
CA SER A 9 3.28 21.55 15.43
C SER A 9 2.26 21.03 14.41
N ASN A 10 0.98 21.38 14.58
CA ASN A 10 -0.07 21.04 13.62
C ASN A 10 0.14 21.75 12.28
N GLY A 11 0.49 23.04 12.30
CA GLY A 11 0.80 23.79 11.09
C GLY A 11 1.99 23.21 10.31
N LEU A 12 3.02 22.73 11.00
CA LEU A 12 4.19 22.11 10.39
C LEU A 12 3.90 20.70 9.84
N SER A 13 2.86 20.02 10.31
CA SER A 13 2.45 18.72 9.78
C SER A 13 1.68 18.81 8.45
N ALA A 14 1.04 19.94 8.17
CA ALA A 14 0.19 20.10 6.99
C ALA A 14 0.95 19.95 5.64
N PRO A 15 2.14 20.55 5.44
CA PRO A 15 2.86 20.44 4.17
C PRO A 15 3.24 19.00 3.78
N PRO A 16 3.77 18.15 4.69
CA PRO A 16 3.99 16.72 4.40
C PRO A 16 2.74 15.98 3.90
N TYR A 17 1.57 16.27 4.46
CA TYR A 17 0.33 15.64 4.04
C TYR A 17 -0.16 16.14 2.68
N VAL A 18 -0.01 17.44 2.39
CA VAL A 18 -0.34 17.99 1.06
C VAL A 18 0.51 17.35 -0.02
N LEU A 19 1.82 17.24 0.20
CA LEU A 19 2.71 16.55 -0.76
C LEU A 19 2.38 15.06 -0.88
N CYS A 20 2.05 14.40 0.22
CA CYS A 20 1.57 13.02 0.18
C CYS A 20 0.28 12.89 -0.66
N TRP A 21 -0.67 13.82 -0.52
CA TRP A 21 -1.89 13.81 -1.30
C TRP A 21 -1.60 13.93 -2.81
N ILE A 22 -0.70 14.84 -3.20
CA ILE A 22 -0.25 14.96 -4.60
C ILE A 22 0.39 13.64 -5.08
N ALA A 23 1.25 13.04 -4.26
CA ALA A 23 1.90 11.77 -4.58
C ALA A 23 0.89 10.61 -4.73
N ILE A 24 -0.18 10.57 -3.92
CA ILE A 24 -1.28 9.61 -4.06
C ILE A 24 -1.95 9.78 -5.42
N VAL A 25 -2.32 11.01 -5.80
CA VAL A 25 -3.00 11.28 -7.08
C VAL A 25 -2.12 10.89 -8.27
N ILE A 26 -0.84 11.27 -8.25
CA ILE A 26 0.11 10.92 -9.31
C ILE A 26 0.29 9.41 -9.39
N SER A 27 0.49 8.75 -8.25
CA SER A 27 0.70 7.30 -8.22
C SER A 27 -0.55 6.54 -8.64
N ALA A 28 -1.75 7.00 -8.28
CA ALA A 28 -3.01 6.42 -8.74
C ALA A 28 -3.14 6.54 -10.25
N PHE A 29 -2.96 7.74 -10.80
CA PHE A 29 -3.04 7.96 -12.24
C PHE A 29 -2.01 7.15 -13.03
N LEU A 30 -0.76 7.11 -12.54
CA LEU A 30 0.32 6.38 -13.21
C LEU A 30 0.11 4.86 -13.10
N SER A 31 -0.34 4.38 -11.94
CA SER A 31 -0.66 2.98 -11.73
C SER A 31 -1.80 2.49 -12.61
N ASP A 32 -2.85 3.31 -12.76
CA ASP A 32 -3.97 3.02 -13.65
C ASP A 32 -3.51 2.99 -15.13
N ARG A 33 -2.59 3.88 -15.52
CA ARG A 33 -2.04 3.91 -16.89
C ARG A 33 -1.17 2.69 -17.21
N VAL A 34 -0.36 2.24 -16.25
CA VAL A 34 0.56 1.10 -16.42
C VAL A 34 -0.15 -0.24 -16.20
N ASN A 35 -1.37 -0.25 -15.66
CA ASN A 35 -2.10 -1.45 -15.26
C ASN A 35 -1.27 -2.36 -14.34
N MET A 36 -0.43 -1.74 -13.49
CA MET A 36 0.34 -2.40 -12.44
C MET A 36 0.24 -1.53 -11.19
N ARG A 37 -0.31 -2.10 -10.12
CA ARG A 37 -0.54 -1.48 -8.80
C ARG A 37 0.51 -1.92 -7.77
N GLY A 38 0.94 -3.17 -7.82
CA GLY A 38 1.91 -3.73 -6.87
C GLY A 38 3.23 -2.96 -6.77
N PRO A 39 3.88 -2.57 -7.89
CA PRO A 39 5.15 -1.84 -7.82
C PRO A 39 5.04 -0.47 -7.13
N PHE A 40 3.91 0.24 -7.31
CA PHE A 40 3.67 1.53 -6.65
C PHE A 40 3.40 1.37 -5.15
N ILE A 41 2.67 0.32 -4.76
CA ILE A 41 2.44 -0.03 -3.35
C ILE A 41 3.77 -0.32 -2.66
N VAL A 42 4.62 -1.17 -3.26
CA VAL A 42 5.94 -1.51 -2.74
C VAL A 42 6.86 -0.31 -2.71
N GLY A 43 6.87 0.51 -3.78
CA GLY A 43 7.65 1.74 -3.85
C GLY A 43 7.29 2.72 -2.74
N GLY A 44 5.99 2.98 -2.51
CA GLY A 44 5.52 3.86 -1.43
C GLY A 44 5.93 3.35 -0.04
N ALA A 45 5.85 2.03 0.18
CA ALA A 45 6.23 1.40 1.45
C ALA A 45 7.75 1.44 1.68
N LEU A 46 8.57 1.29 0.63
CA LEU A 46 10.03 1.44 0.71
C LEU A 46 10.43 2.88 1.03
N VAL A 47 9.82 3.87 0.36
CA VAL A 47 10.07 5.29 0.64
C VAL A 47 9.70 5.62 2.09
N ALA A 48 8.56 5.11 2.56
CA ALA A 48 8.15 5.26 3.95
C ALA A 48 9.13 4.60 4.94
N ALA A 49 9.61 3.40 4.65
CA ALA A 49 10.61 2.71 5.46
C ALA A 49 11.91 3.54 5.57
N ILE A 50 12.38 4.13 4.47
CA ILE A 50 13.53 5.04 4.49
C ILE A 50 13.25 6.26 5.39
N GLY A 51 12.05 6.85 5.30
CA GLY A 51 11.62 7.93 6.18
C GLY A 51 11.69 7.55 7.67
N TYR A 52 11.18 6.38 8.03
CA TYR A 52 11.25 5.87 9.41
C TYR A 52 12.68 5.59 9.87
N ILE A 53 13.57 5.09 9.00
CA ILE A 53 15.01 4.92 9.30
C ILE A 53 15.66 6.27 9.60
N VAL A 54 15.36 7.30 8.81
CA VAL A 54 15.85 8.67 9.05
C VAL A 54 15.35 9.19 10.40
N LEU A 55 14.06 9.02 10.71
CA LEU A 55 13.49 9.40 12.01
C LEU A 55 14.08 8.60 13.19
N ALA A 56 14.45 7.33 12.98
CA ALA A 56 15.01 6.48 14.02
C ALA A 56 16.48 6.82 14.32
N THR A 57 17.24 7.27 13.32
CA THR A 57 18.69 7.49 13.42
C THR A 57 19.06 8.93 13.76
N GLN A 58 18.36 9.91 13.19
CA GLN A 58 18.75 11.31 13.23
C GLN A 58 18.11 12.08 14.40
N THR A 59 18.86 13.05 14.95
CA THR A 59 18.40 13.92 16.04
C THR A 59 18.15 15.37 15.58
N THR A 60 18.72 15.77 14.44
CA THR A 60 18.57 17.12 13.86
C THR A 60 17.14 17.37 13.37
N VAL A 61 16.54 18.48 13.80
CA VAL A 61 15.14 18.82 13.50
C VAL A 61 14.87 18.87 11.99
N ALA A 62 15.73 19.52 11.21
CA ALA A 62 15.57 19.64 9.76
C ALA A 62 15.55 18.28 9.05
N VAL A 63 16.46 17.37 9.45
CA VAL A 63 16.58 16.03 8.84
C VAL A 63 15.40 15.15 9.23
N ARG A 64 14.94 15.23 10.49
CA ARG A 64 13.72 14.53 10.93
C ARG A 64 12.47 15.07 10.23
N TYR A 65 12.41 16.37 9.97
CA TYR A 65 11.31 16.97 9.22
C TYR A 65 11.30 16.48 7.77
N PHE A 66 12.46 16.37 7.12
CA PHE A 66 12.56 15.72 5.80
C PHE A 66 12.13 14.25 5.83
N GLY A 67 12.57 13.48 6.83
CA GLY A 67 12.14 12.09 6.99
C GLY A 67 10.63 11.93 7.19
N LEU A 68 9.94 12.93 7.74
CA LEU A 68 8.48 12.96 7.85
C LEU A 68 7.80 13.00 6.48
N PHE A 69 8.32 13.76 5.51
CA PHE A 69 7.79 13.78 4.14
C PHE A 69 7.90 12.42 3.45
N LEU A 70 8.96 11.67 3.77
CA LEU A 70 9.15 10.31 3.25
C LEU A 70 8.24 9.32 3.96
N ALA A 71 8.15 9.40 5.30
CA ALA A 71 7.32 8.50 6.11
C ALA A 71 5.83 8.60 5.75
N THR A 72 5.32 9.79 5.41
CA THR A 72 3.92 9.96 4.99
C THR A 72 3.59 9.26 3.68
N GLN A 73 4.58 8.88 2.85
CA GLN A 73 4.31 8.17 1.59
C GLN A 73 3.67 6.77 1.80
N VAL A 74 3.62 6.28 3.05
CA VAL A 74 2.85 5.08 3.40
C VAL A 74 1.37 5.17 3.00
N PHE A 75 0.78 6.38 3.00
CA PHE A 75 -0.62 6.56 2.60
C PHE A 75 -0.84 6.29 1.10
N VAL A 76 0.19 6.40 0.26
CA VAL A 76 0.14 5.97 -1.15
C VAL A 76 -0.12 4.48 -1.23
N SER A 77 0.62 3.68 -0.46
CA SER A 77 0.42 2.23 -0.39
C SER A 77 -0.99 1.89 0.09
N VAL A 78 -1.50 2.56 1.13
CA VAL A 78 -2.85 2.33 1.66
C VAL A 78 -3.93 2.61 0.60
N ALA A 79 -3.84 3.75 -0.09
CA ALA A 79 -4.81 4.13 -1.12
C ALA A 79 -4.84 3.11 -2.27
N LEU A 80 -3.67 2.69 -2.75
CA LEU A 80 -3.55 1.75 -3.86
C LEU A 80 -3.94 0.32 -3.49
N ILE A 81 -3.69 -0.13 -2.25
CA ILE A 81 -4.11 -1.44 -1.77
C ILE A 81 -5.63 -1.59 -1.83
N LEU A 82 -6.38 -0.54 -1.44
CA LEU A 82 -7.84 -0.56 -1.48
C LEU A 82 -8.35 -0.84 -2.89
N THR A 83 -7.79 -0.14 -3.89
CA THR A 83 -8.15 -0.36 -5.29
C THR A 83 -7.65 -1.71 -5.81
N TRP A 84 -6.49 -2.17 -5.38
CA TRP A 84 -5.94 -3.46 -5.79
C TRP A 84 -6.80 -4.64 -5.31
N VAL A 85 -7.25 -4.61 -4.05
CA VAL A 85 -8.19 -5.63 -3.53
C VAL A 85 -9.53 -5.58 -4.25
N GLY A 86 -10.03 -4.38 -4.55
CA GLY A 86 -11.25 -4.20 -5.34
C GLY A 86 -11.22 -4.86 -6.72
N ASN A 87 -10.03 -4.96 -7.33
CA ASN A 87 -9.83 -5.48 -8.68
C ASN A 87 -9.33 -6.92 -8.74
N THR A 88 -8.85 -7.49 -7.63
CA THR A 88 -8.25 -8.84 -7.61
C THR A 88 -9.32 -9.95 -7.51
N HIS A 89 -10.53 -9.63 -7.05
CA HIS A 89 -11.58 -10.62 -6.81
C HIS A 89 -12.65 -10.61 -7.92
N ALA A 90 -12.89 -11.76 -8.55
CA ALA A 90 -13.85 -11.91 -9.65
C ALA A 90 -15.33 -11.89 -9.20
N THR A 91 -15.63 -12.20 -7.95
CA THR A 91 -17.01 -12.26 -7.43
C THR A 91 -17.24 -11.18 -6.39
N ASP A 92 -18.38 -10.50 -6.45
CA ASP A 92 -18.76 -9.44 -5.50
C ASP A 92 -18.72 -9.90 -4.05
N SER A 93 -19.17 -11.12 -3.75
CA SER A 93 -19.12 -11.68 -2.39
C SER A 93 -17.69 -11.84 -1.86
N LYS A 94 -16.75 -12.28 -2.72
CA LYS A 94 -15.33 -12.41 -2.35
C LYS A 94 -14.68 -11.05 -2.15
N ARG A 95 -15.01 -10.08 -3.00
CA ARG A 95 -14.56 -8.69 -2.90
C ARG A 95 -15.03 -8.03 -1.61
N ALA A 96 -16.33 -8.16 -1.29
CA ALA A 96 -16.90 -7.64 -0.04
C ALA A 96 -16.27 -8.29 1.19
N GLY A 97 -16.06 -9.62 1.17
CA GLY A 97 -15.35 -10.33 2.23
C GLY A 97 -13.92 -9.85 2.43
N ALA A 98 -13.17 -9.62 1.35
CA ALA A 98 -11.82 -9.11 1.41
C ALA A 98 -11.76 -7.68 1.97
N PHE A 99 -12.69 -6.80 1.58
CA PHE A 99 -12.80 -5.47 2.18
C PHE A 99 -13.17 -5.52 3.66
N ALA A 100 -14.05 -6.44 4.08
CA ALA A 100 -14.38 -6.62 5.48
C ALA A 100 -13.14 -7.03 6.29
N ILE A 101 -12.36 -8.00 5.79
CA ILE A 101 -11.10 -8.44 6.43
C ILE A 101 -10.09 -7.28 6.50
N LEU A 102 -9.92 -6.52 5.41
CA LEU A 102 -9.05 -5.34 5.39
C LEU A 102 -9.50 -4.29 6.41
N ALA A 103 -10.80 -4.01 6.47
CA ALA A 103 -11.36 -3.01 7.38
C ALA A 103 -11.17 -3.44 8.84
N THR A 104 -11.46 -4.70 9.18
CA THR A 104 -11.28 -5.23 10.53
C THR A 104 -9.80 -5.29 10.91
N GLY A 105 -8.94 -5.84 10.05
CA GLY A 105 -7.50 -5.92 10.29
C GLY A 105 -6.84 -4.54 10.37
N GLY A 106 -7.34 -3.57 9.60
CA GLY A 106 -6.88 -2.18 9.64
C GLY A 106 -7.04 -1.53 11.02
N GLN A 107 -8.05 -1.91 11.79
CA GLN A 107 -8.26 -1.40 13.15
C GLN A 107 -7.22 -1.88 14.16
N CYS A 108 -6.50 -2.97 13.88
CA CYS A 108 -5.37 -3.39 14.71
C CYS A 108 -4.20 -2.39 14.63
N GLY A 109 -4.08 -1.64 13.51
CA GLY A 109 -3.03 -0.66 13.29
C GLY A 109 -2.99 0.44 14.36
N PRO A 110 -4.10 1.18 14.58
CA PRO A 110 -4.20 2.17 15.65
C PRO A 110 -3.94 1.60 17.05
N ILE A 111 -4.44 0.39 17.35
CA ILE A 111 -4.24 -0.26 18.66
C ILE A 111 -2.76 -0.55 18.92
N LEU A 112 -2.04 -1.06 17.91
CA LEU A 112 -0.59 -1.23 18.01
C LEU A 112 0.11 0.13 18.09
N GLY A 113 -0.31 1.09 17.27
CA GLY A 113 0.25 2.44 17.22
C GLY A 113 0.21 3.15 18.57
N THR A 114 -0.89 3.08 19.33
CA THR A 114 -0.98 3.75 20.63
C THR A 114 -0.03 3.15 21.69
N ASN A 115 0.32 1.88 21.56
CA ASN A 115 1.21 1.17 22.50
C ASN A 115 2.70 1.28 22.12
N VAL A 116 2.99 1.54 20.86
CA VAL A 116 4.36 1.52 20.29
C VAL A 116 5.14 2.82 20.57
N PHE A 117 4.47 3.89 21.01
CA PHE A 117 5.07 5.20 21.32
C PHE A 117 4.92 5.59 22.80
N PRO A 118 5.54 4.86 23.75
CA PRO A 118 5.44 5.19 25.16
C PRO A 118 6.15 6.50 25.50
N ASP A 119 5.62 7.23 26.48
CA ASP A 119 6.16 8.51 26.94
C ASP A 119 7.60 8.42 27.49
N SER A 120 8.02 7.24 27.92
CA SER A 120 9.39 6.95 28.38
C SER A 120 10.45 7.09 27.28
N ASP A 121 10.05 7.00 26.01
CA ASP A 121 10.93 7.00 24.85
C ASP A 121 11.06 8.42 24.22
N LYS A 122 10.53 9.44 24.90
CA LYS A 122 10.73 10.86 24.56
C LYS A 122 12.22 11.20 24.52
N PRO A 123 12.65 12.14 23.67
CA PRO A 123 11.86 12.93 22.71
C PRO A 123 11.82 12.31 21.30
N TYR A 124 12.56 11.24 21.04
CA TYR A 124 12.80 10.75 19.67
C TYR A 124 11.98 9.53 19.29
N TYR A 125 11.40 8.82 20.27
CA TYR A 125 10.56 7.65 20.09
C TYR A 125 11.17 6.56 19.20
N ARG A 126 12.47 6.28 19.38
CA ARG A 126 13.25 5.43 18.46
C ARG A 126 12.68 4.02 18.33
N LYS A 127 12.19 3.41 19.42
CA LYS A 127 11.57 2.07 19.34
C LYS A 127 10.35 2.08 18.42
N GLY A 128 9.50 3.10 18.56
CA GLY A 128 8.33 3.25 17.72
C GLY A 128 8.67 3.41 16.25
N MET A 129 9.69 4.21 15.94
CA MET A 129 10.17 4.40 14.56
C MET A 129 10.69 3.09 13.94
N TRP A 130 11.43 2.28 14.68
CA TRP A 130 11.91 0.98 14.20
C TRP A 130 10.77 -0.02 14.00
N ILE A 131 9.78 -0.03 14.89
CA ILE A 131 8.60 -0.89 14.74
C ILE A 131 7.79 -0.47 13.50
N SER A 132 7.58 0.83 13.27
CA SER A 132 6.94 1.33 12.05
C SER A 132 7.73 0.98 10.79
N CYS A 133 9.06 1.10 10.82
CA CYS A 133 9.91 0.65 9.72
C CYS A 133 9.73 -0.84 9.44
N GLY A 134 9.71 -1.69 10.48
CA GLY A 134 9.47 -3.12 10.35
C GLY A 134 8.10 -3.41 9.73
N ALA A 135 7.06 -2.69 10.15
CA ALA A 135 5.72 -2.81 9.55
C ALA A 135 5.72 -2.44 8.06
N CYS A 136 6.41 -1.37 7.65
CA CYS A 136 6.57 -1.01 6.24
C CYS A 136 7.29 -2.11 5.44
N LEU A 137 8.34 -2.73 6.00
CA LEU A 137 9.05 -3.83 5.34
C LEU A 137 8.17 -5.08 5.21
N ILE A 138 7.30 -5.37 6.19
CA ILE A 138 6.31 -6.44 6.07
C ILE A 138 5.35 -6.14 4.90
N VAL A 139 4.91 -4.89 4.74
CA VAL A 139 4.07 -4.49 3.58
C VAL A 139 4.82 -4.72 2.27
N VAL A 140 6.13 -4.41 2.20
CA VAL A 140 6.95 -4.68 1.02
C VAL A 140 7.00 -6.18 0.70
N VAL A 141 7.31 -7.01 1.70
CA VAL A 141 7.38 -8.48 1.52
C VAL A 141 6.04 -9.04 1.09
N MET A 142 4.94 -8.64 1.74
CA MET A 142 3.59 -9.09 1.41
C MET A 142 3.15 -8.59 0.03
N GLY A 143 3.48 -7.35 -0.33
CA GLY A 143 3.21 -6.79 -1.66
C GLY A 143 3.96 -7.55 -2.76
N CYS A 144 5.25 -7.83 -2.55
CA CYS A 144 6.04 -8.67 -3.45
C CYS A 144 5.51 -10.10 -3.55
N TRP A 145 5.09 -10.68 -2.44
CA TRP A 145 4.49 -12.02 -2.41
C TRP A 145 3.17 -12.06 -3.19
N GLN A 146 2.29 -11.08 -2.98
CA GLN A 146 1.03 -10.95 -3.70
C GLN A 146 1.26 -10.76 -5.20
N MET A 147 2.20 -9.90 -5.59
CA MET A 147 2.64 -9.74 -6.99
C MET A 147 3.12 -11.07 -7.59
N TYR A 148 3.93 -11.83 -6.85
CA TYR A 148 4.42 -13.13 -7.29
C TYR A 148 3.28 -14.14 -7.50
N LEU A 149 2.32 -14.21 -6.56
CA LEU A 149 1.16 -15.09 -6.68
C LEU A 149 0.28 -14.72 -7.89
N LEU A 150 0.01 -13.43 -8.10
CA LEU A 150 -0.76 -12.94 -9.25
C LEU A 150 -0.02 -13.20 -10.56
N GLY A 151 1.30 -12.98 -10.59
CA GLY A 151 2.14 -13.31 -11.73
C GLY A 151 2.14 -14.81 -12.05
N ARG A 152 2.14 -15.67 -11.01
CA ARG A 152 2.04 -17.12 -11.19
C ARG A 152 0.67 -17.54 -11.70
N ALA A 153 -0.40 -16.92 -11.21
CA ALA A 153 -1.76 -17.15 -11.68
C ALA A 153 -1.93 -16.72 -13.16
N ASN A 154 -1.40 -15.56 -13.53
CA ASN A 154 -1.35 -15.10 -14.92
C ASN A 154 -0.63 -16.11 -15.82
N ARG A 155 0.54 -16.63 -15.39
CA ARG A 155 1.26 -17.67 -16.16
C ARG A 155 0.49 -19.00 -16.28
N HIS A 156 -0.37 -19.33 -15.32
CA HIS A 156 -1.20 -20.53 -15.40
C HIS A 156 -2.33 -20.35 -16.42
N LEU A 157 -2.99 -19.20 -16.39
CA LEU A 157 -4.01 -18.82 -17.37
C LEU A 157 -3.43 -18.73 -18.79
N ASP A 158 -2.21 -18.21 -18.95
CA ASP A 158 -1.51 -18.17 -20.25
C ASP A 158 -1.30 -19.60 -20.80
N ARG A 159 -0.94 -20.56 -19.95
CA ARG A 159 -0.77 -21.98 -20.34
C ARG A 159 -2.08 -22.66 -20.70
N GLU A 160 -3.15 -22.39 -19.95
CA GLU A 160 -4.49 -22.92 -20.24
C GLU A 160 -5.05 -22.33 -21.55
N TYR A 161 -4.80 -21.05 -21.83
CA TYR A 161 -5.15 -20.40 -23.09
C TYR A 161 -4.42 -21.01 -24.29
N GLU A 162 -3.12 -21.26 -24.15
CA GLU A 162 -2.31 -21.94 -25.17
C GLU A 162 -2.77 -23.39 -25.40
N GLN A 163 -3.13 -24.12 -24.35
CA GLN A 163 -3.60 -25.50 -24.45
C GLN A 163 -5.01 -25.62 -25.07
N ASN A 164 -5.90 -24.66 -24.79
CA ASN A 164 -7.25 -24.65 -25.36
C ASN A 164 -7.34 -23.98 -26.75
N GLY A 165 -6.20 -23.70 -27.41
CA GLY A 165 -6.19 -23.15 -28.76
C GLY A 165 -6.81 -21.74 -28.87
N GLY A 166 -6.81 -20.97 -27.79
CA GLY A 166 -7.37 -19.62 -27.76
C GLY A 166 -8.80 -19.50 -27.21
N ASP A 167 -9.39 -20.58 -26.69
CA ASP A 167 -10.76 -20.57 -26.14
C ASP A 167 -10.77 -20.97 -24.64
N LEU A 168 -10.93 -19.98 -23.75
CA LEU A 168 -11.09 -20.20 -22.30
C LEU A 168 -12.56 -20.46 -21.92
N SER A 169 -13.42 -20.82 -22.88
CA SER A 169 -14.84 -21.13 -22.67
C SER A 169 -15.01 -22.49 -21.96
N GLY A 170 -14.65 -22.51 -20.69
CA GLY A 170 -14.84 -23.63 -19.80
C GLY A 170 -15.08 -23.11 -18.39
N ASN A 171 -16.36 -22.86 -18.08
CA ASN A 171 -16.91 -22.80 -16.71
C ASN A 171 -17.15 -21.42 -16.04
N GLN A 172 -17.63 -20.40 -16.78
CA GLN A 172 -18.42 -19.32 -16.16
C GLN A 172 -19.78 -19.17 -16.83
N SER A 173 -20.83 -19.29 -16.01
CA SER A 173 -22.24 -19.30 -16.34
C SER A 173 -22.71 -18.07 -17.12
N GLU A 174 -23.66 -18.32 -18.00
CA GLU A 174 -24.42 -17.42 -18.88
C GLU A 174 -24.50 -15.95 -18.46
N GLY A 175 -23.87 -15.08 -19.25
CA GLY A 175 -24.01 -13.62 -19.16
C GLY A 175 -23.41 -12.89 -20.35
N LYS A 176 -24.15 -12.87 -21.48
CA LYS A 176 -23.99 -12.03 -22.70
C LYS A 176 -22.57 -11.78 -23.25
N ARG A 177 -22.32 -12.48 -24.36
CA ARG A 177 -21.30 -12.30 -25.42
C ARG A 177 -20.88 -10.85 -25.71
N ASN A 178 -19.56 -10.66 -25.89
CA ASN A 178 -18.96 -9.83 -26.94
C ASN A 178 -17.58 -10.42 -27.34
N GLU A 179 -17.33 -10.46 -28.65
CA GLU A 179 -16.37 -11.33 -29.37
C GLU A 179 -14.94 -10.74 -29.49
N ALA A 180 -14.44 -10.07 -28.46
CA ALA A 180 -13.09 -9.49 -28.48
C ALA A 180 -12.44 -9.35 -27.11
N ASP A 181 -12.83 -10.18 -26.14
CA ASP A 181 -12.34 -10.02 -24.78
C ASP A 181 -10.98 -10.72 -24.61
N LYS A 182 -9.92 -9.91 -24.49
CA LYS A 182 -8.59 -10.40 -24.12
C LYS A 182 -8.73 -11.18 -22.81
N PRO A 183 -8.00 -12.30 -22.63
CA PRO A 183 -8.10 -13.10 -21.40
C PRO A 183 -7.90 -12.21 -20.16
N PHE A 184 -8.80 -12.36 -19.18
CA PHE A 184 -8.78 -11.61 -17.93
C PHE A 184 -7.40 -11.72 -17.27
N ARG A 185 -6.69 -10.59 -17.16
CA ARG A 185 -5.32 -10.55 -16.63
C ARG A 185 -5.32 -9.88 -15.28
N TYR A 186 -4.77 -10.55 -14.27
CA TYR A 186 -4.63 -9.95 -12.95
C TYR A 186 -3.66 -8.77 -13.03
N ILE A 187 -4.11 -7.62 -12.54
CA ILE A 187 -3.30 -6.42 -12.35
C ILE A 187 -2.29 -6.73 -11.24
N LEU A 188 -1.01 -6.80 -11.60
CA LEU A 188 0.11 -7.01 -10.67
C LEU A 188 0.24 -5.86 -9.69
#